data_AF-Q32J28-F1
#
_entry.id   AF-Q32J28-F1
#
_cell.length_a   1.000
_cell.length_b   1.000
_cell.length_c   1.000
_cell.angle_alpha   90.00
_cell.angle_beta   90.00
_cell.angle_gamma   90.00
#
_symmetry.space_group_name_H-M   'P 1'
#
loop_
_entity.id
_entity.type
_entity.pdbx_description
1 polymer ?
#
loop_
_entity_poly.entity_id
_entity_poly.type
_entity_poly.pdbx_seq_one_letter_code
_entity_poly.pdbx_strand_id
1 'polypeptide(L)'
;MAQRLLDTNIPLFWLADGRPAYYVEDLSLVDKDDPEASGFIIDSAINIGIRGSLNGYIQPLVTSRILRQIIAGEPLDAETAFKSSEASSKAAWFVDFPGVEISPGSLMIHRVQAERLRLFWLSYSPSLSPATPEKPKAISTAILSPSLPENEYVNLKYYSVKMSELCEKYIRYKRGGKFTGKAENRVREGFSLLVEVMGDSKLVKVDRDYLREYESLLRSIPARRDLAKIRYKINDIHELMVKAKENGDPLMSDNTVRKYGDASN
;
A
#
# COMPACT_ATOMS: atom_id res chain seq x y z
N MET A 1 19.91 -4.32 3.40
CA MET A 1 18.45 -4.58 3.32
C MET A 1 17.70 -3.95 4.49
N ALA A 2 18.05 -4.26 5.75
CA ALA A 2 17.36 -3.76 6.93
C ALA A 2 17.24 -2.23 7.01
N GLN A 3 18.31 -1.49 6.67
CA GLN A 3 18.25 -0.02 6.59
C GLN A 3 17.13 0.47 5.66
N ARG A 4 16.98 -0.13 4.48
CA ARG A 4 15.95 0.27 3.53
C ARG A 4 14.55 -0.06 4.02
N LEU A 5 14.37 -1.19 4.71
CA LEU A 5 13.10 -1.53 5.36
C LEU A 5 12.71 -0.48 6.40
N LEU A 6 13.71 0.01 7.17
CA LEU A 6 13.52 1.08 8.15
C LEU A 6 13.14 2.41 7.46
N ASP A 7 13.89 2.82 6.43
CA ASP A 7 13.66 4.10 5.72
C ASP A 7 12.30 4.15 5.01
N THR A 8 11.81 3.00 4.54
CA THR A 8 10.54 2.90 3.80
C THR A 8 9.35 2.54 4.68
N ASN A 9 9.57 2.31 5.98
CA ASN A 9 8.56 1.89 6.95
C ASN A 9 7.73 0.68 6.44
N ILE A 10 8.42 -0.30 5.82
CA ILE A 10 7.76 -1.50 5.29
C ILE A 10 7.29 -2.36 6.47
N PRO A 11 6.01 -2.79 6.49
CA PRO A 11 5.52 -3.65 7.56
C PRO A 11 6.22 -5.02 7.53
N LEU A 12 6.72 -5.44 8.70
CA LEU A 12 7.26 -6.77 8.94
C LEU A 12 6.23 -7.65 9.62
N PHE A 13 6.21 -8.92 9.22
CA PHE A 13 5.31 -9.93 9.74
C PHE A 13 6.11 -11.11 10.28
N TRP A 14 5.57 -11.72 11.32
CA TRP A 14 6.00 -12.99 11.86
C TRP A 14 4.81 -13.96 11.81
N LEU A 15 5.08 -15.24 11.54
CA LEU A 15 4.04 -16.26 11.45
C LEU A 15 3.79 -16.87 12.83
N ALA A 16 2.64 -16.57 13.41
CA ALA A 16 2.18 -17.17 14.65
C ALA A 16 1.45 -18.50 14.42
N ASP A 17 1.77 -19.49 15.25
CA ASP A 17 1.33 -20.88 15.15
C ASP A 17 0.48 -21.31 16.36
N GLY A 18 -0.52 -20.50 16.74
CA GLY A 18 -1.41 -20.81 17.87
C GLY A 18 -0.79 -20.51 19.23
N ARG A 19 0.12 -19.53 19.29
CA ARG A 19 0.78 -19.15 20.55
C ARG A 19 -0.23 -18.58 21.55
N PRO A 20 -0.20 -19.01 22.82
CA PRO A 20 -0.97 -18.35 23.88
C PRO A 20 -0.59 -16.88 23.99
N ALA A 21 -1.58 -16.00 24.03
CA ALA A 21 -1.38 -14.57 24.14
C ALA A 21 -2.55 -13.89 24.85
N TYR A 22 -2.36 -12.65 25.26
CA TYR A 22 -3.34 -11.83 25.95
C TYR A 22 -3.64 -10.58 25.13
N TYR A 23 -4.91 -10.37 24.83
CA TYR A 23 -5.37 -9.22 24.06
C TYR A 23 -5.71 -8.07 24.98
N VAL A 24 -5.16 -6.89 24.68
CA VAL A 24 -5.46 -5.65 25.39
C VAL A 24 -6.02 -4.64 24.39
N GLU A 25 -7.23 -4.12 24.64
CA GLU A 25 -7.90 -3.15 23.77
C GLU A 25 -7.31 -1.73 23.84
N ASP A 26 -6.83 -1.35 25.03
CA ASP A 26 -6.23 -0.04 25.28
C ASP A 26 -4.86 -0.18 25.97
N LEU A 27 -3.81 0.01 25.17
CA LEU A 27 -2.41 0.02 25.61
C LEU A 27 -2.11 1.07 26.69
N SER A 28 -2.95 2.09 26.88
CA SER A 28 -2.74 3.08 27.94
C SER A 28 -2.96 2.53 29.35
N LEU A 29 -3.63 1.37 29.46
CA LEU A 29 -3.87 0.66 30.72
C LEU A 29 -2.73 -0.27 31.11
N VAL A 30 -1.77 -0.53 30.22
CA VAL A 30 -0.62 -1.39 30.48
C VAL A 30 0.51 -0.57 31.06
N ASP A 31 1.04 -1.00 32.20
CA ASP A 31 2.21 -0.37 32.81
C ASP A 31 3.45 -0.52 31.93
N LYS A 32 4.35 0.48 31.98
CA LYS A 32 5.60 0.51 31.19
C LYS A 32 6.81 0.42 32.12
N ASP A 33 7.85 -0.29 31.67
CA ASP A 33 9.10 -0.43 32.43
C ASP A 33 9.82 0.93 32.59
N ASP A 34 9.76 1.77 31.57
CA ASP A 34 10.29 3.14 31.57
C ASP A 34 9.37 4.02 30.70
N PRO A 35 8.94 5.21 31.17
CA PRO A 35 8.11 6.11 30.38
C PRO A 35 8.76 6.55 29.05
N GLU A 36 10.08 6.58 28.95
CA GLU A 36 10.80 6.92 27.71
C GLU A 36 11.09 5.69 26.83
N ALA A 37 11.22 4.50 27.43
CA ALA A 37 11.43 3.27 26.69
C ALA A 37 10.11 2.69 26.15
N SER A 38 10.16 2.06 24.99
CA SER A 38 8.99 1.40 24.40
C SER A 38 8.65 0.03 25.03
N GLY A 39 9.07 -0.20 26.29
CA GLY A 39 8.90 -1.45 27.02
C GLY A 39 7.60 -1.48 27.82
N PHE A 40 6.95 -2.64 27.88
CA PHE A 40 5.73 -2.88 28.64
C PHE A 40 6.00 -3.92 29.74
N ILE A 41 5.44 -3.70 30.93
CA ILE A 41 5.42 -4.70 31.98
C ILE A 41 4.45 -5.80 31.55
N ILE A 42 4.98 -6.97 31.20
CA ILE A 42 4.17 -8.08 30.68
C ILE A 42 3.12 -8.54 31.70
N ASP A 43 3.47 -8.60 32.99
CA ASP A 43 2.54 -8.97 34.06
C ASP A 43 1.30 -8.04 34.12
N SER A 44 1.50 -6.75 33.86
CA SER A 44 0.40 -5.77 33.79
C SER A 44 -0.53 -6.08 32.61
N ALA A 45 0.04 -6.37 31.43
CA ALA A 45 -0.72 -6.75 30.24
C ALA A 45 -1.48 -8.08 30.41
N ILE A 46 -0.88 -9.06 31.09
CA ILE A 46 -1.50 -10.37 31.37
C ILE A 46 -2.69 -10.20 32.32
N ASN A 47 -2.57 -9.36 33.35
CA ASN A 47 -3.62 -9.16 34.36
C ASN A 47 -4.88 -8.48 33.81
N ILE A 48 -4.72 -7.54 32.86
CA ILE A 48 -5.84 -6.80 32.27
C ILE A 48 -6.34 -7.43 30.96
N GLY A 49 -5.50 -8.23 30.30
CA GLY A 49 -5.74 -8.75 28.97
C GLY A 49 -6.67 -9.96 28.94
N ILE A 50 -7.36 -10.12 27.81
CA ILE A 50 -8.21 -11.29 27.54
C ILE A 50 -7.34 -12.39 26.93
N ARG A 51 -7.28 -13.54 27.60
CA ARG A 51 -6.53 -14.70 27.10
C ARG A 51 -7.09 -15.21 25.78
N GLY A 52 -6.21 -15.45 24.82
CA GLY A 52 -6.52 -15.98 23.50
C GLY A 52 -5.32 -16.67 22.86
N SER A 53 -5.32 -16.76 21.53
CA SER A 53 -4.24 -17.39 20.77
C SER A 53 -3.90 -16.62 19.50
N LEU A 54 -2.63 -16.30 19.33
CA LEU A 54 -2.08 -15.65 18.14
C LEU A 54 -1.95 -16.65 17.00
N ASN A 55 -2.55 -16.32 15.87
CA ASN A 55 -2.54 -17.15 14.67
C ASN A 55 -2.29 -16.31 13.42
N GLY A 56 -1.53 -16.88 12.48
CA GLY A 56 -1.30 -16.27 11.17
C GLY A 56 -0.23 -15.20 11.18
N TYR A 57 -0.22 -14.36 10.15
CA TYR A 57 0.80 -13.32 9.97
C TYR A 57 0.49 -12.11 10.85
N ILE A 58 1.32 -11.88 11.85
CA ILE A 58 1.17 -10.79 12.82
C ILE A 58 2.36 -9.85 12.79
N GLN A 59 2.14 -8.59 13.14
CA GLN A 59 3.21 -7.58 13.12
C GLN A 59 3.74 -7.36 14.54
N PRO A 60 5.05 -7.33 14.76
CA PRO A 60 5.62 -6.79 15.99
C PRO A 60 5.14 -5.37 16.24
N LEU A 61 4.89 -5.01 17.51
CA LEU A 61 4.38 -3.70 17.88
C LEU A 61 5.37 -2.59 17.49
N VAL A 62 6.66 -2.80 17.78
CA VAL A 62 7.76 -1.84 17.50
C VAL A 62 8.74 -2.41 16.47
N THR A 63 8.29 -2.49 15.21
CA THR A 63 9.08 -3.02 14.10
C THR A 63 10.45 -2.31 13.91
N SER A 64 10.52 -1.01 14.19
CA SER A 64 11.75 -0.22 14.05
C SER A 64 12.86 -0.65 15.01
N ARG A 65 12.50 -1.10 16.22
CA ARG A 65 13.45 -1.60 17.23
C ARG A 65 14.18 -2.83 16.70
N ILE A 66 13.42 -3.81 16.23
CA ILE A 66 13.93 -5.05 15.60
C ILE A 66 14.85 -4.71 14.44
N LEU A 67 14.44 -3.81 13.53
CA LEU A 67 15.27 -3.43 12.39
C LEU A 67 16.59 -2.77 12.81
N ARG A 68 16.56 -1.90 13.82
CA ARG A 68 17.78 -1.26 14.36
C ARG A 68 18.74 -2.28 14.96
N GLN A 69 18.25 -3.24 15.73
CA GLN A 69 19.06 -4.33 16.28
C GLN A 69 19.70 -5.17 15.16
N ILE A 70 18.94 -5.53 14.12
CA ILE A 70 19.46 -6.23 12.94
C ILE A 70 20.56 -5.43 12.23
N ILE A 71 20.38 -4.11 12.09
CA ILE A 71 21.37 -3.23 11.45
C ILE A 71 22.64 -3.13 12.30
N ALA A 72 22.50 -3.01 13.62
CA ALA A 72 23.61 -2.92 14.57
C ALA A 72 24.36 -4.25 14.74
N GLY A 73 23.77 -5.38 14.32
CA GLY A 73 24.32 -6.72 14.58
C GLY A 73 24.18 -7.15 16.04
N GLU A 74 23.27 -6.54 16.78
CA GLU A 74 22.97 -6.85 18.17
C GLU A 74 22.10 -8.11 18.27
N PRO A 75 22.17 -8.87 19.39
CA PRO A 75 21.23 -9.94 19.65
C PRO A 75 19.80 -9.36 19.68
N LEU A 76 18.88 -10.06 19.03
CA LEU A 76 17.46 -9.69 19.02
C LEU A 76 16.84 -10.11 20.35
N ASP A 77 16.26 -9.17 21.07
CA ASP A 77 15.48 -9.48 22.26
C ASP A 77 14.22 -10.26 21.86
N ALA A 78 13.74 -11.12 22.76
CA ALA A 78 12.46 -11.77 22.58
C ALA A 78 11.34 -10.72 22.44
N GLU A 79 10.53 -10.83 21.39
CA GLU A 79 9.39 -9.95 21.16
C GLU A 79 8.18 -10.48 21.90
N THR A 80 7.55 -9.60 22.66
CA THR A 80 6.43 -9.96 23.53
C THR A 80 5.18 -9.19 23.12
N ALA A 81 5.27 -8.13 22.32
CA ALA A 81 4.14 -7.30 21.95
C ALA A 81 3.93 -7.28 20.42
N PHE A 82 2.69 -7.57 20.00
CA PHE A 82 2.28 -7.64 18.60
C PHE A 82 1.05 -6.77 18.35
N LYS A 83 0.94 -6.20 17.15
CA LYS A 83 -0.21 -5.40 16.76
C LYS A 83 -1.45 -6.26 16.60
N SER A 84 -2.60 -5.72 17.00
CA SER A 84 -3.90 -6.28 16.59
C SER A 84 -4.18 -5.97 15.11
N SER A 85 -4.71 -6.95 14.38
CA SER A 85 -5.28 -6.72 13.04
C SER A 85 -6.62 -5.97 13.12
N GLU A 86 -7.28 -5.97 14.27
CA GLU A 86 -8.62 -5.44 14.46
C GLU A 86 -8.56 -3.95 14.84
N ALA A 87 -8.62 -3.12 13.80
CA ALA A 87 -9.12 -1.73 13.72
C ALA A 87 -8.57 -0.61 14.64
N SER A 88 -8.03 -0.91 15.81
CA SER A 88 -7.59 0.08 16.81
C SER A 88 -6.06 0.12 16.88
N SER A 89 -5.47 1.30 16.64
CA SER A 89 -4.04 1.54 16.86
C SER A 89 -3.63 1.48 18.34
N LYS A 90 -4.61 1.33 19.24
CA LYS A 90 -4.43 1.23 20.69
C LYS A 90 -4.45 -0.21 21.20
N ALA A 91 -4.80 -1.18 20.37
CA ALA A 91 -4.92 -2.57 20.77
C ALA A 91 -3.68 -3.39 20.40
N ALA A 92 -3.28 -4.31 21.28
CA ALA A 92 -2.14 -5.17 21.08
C ALA A 92 -2.33 -6.55 21.70
N TRP A 93 -1.54 -7.49 21.22
CA TRP A 93 -1.41 -8.84 21.75
C TRP A 93 -0.09 -8.98 22.48
N PHE A 94 -0.13 -9.56 23.68
CA PHE A 94 1.03 -9.81 24.52
C PHE A 94 1.27 -11.30 24.69
N VAL A 95 2.50 -11.75 24.44
CA VAL A 95 2.94 -13.13 24.65
C VAL A 95 3.67 -13.22 25.98
N ASP A 96 3.40 -14.30 26.73
CA ASP A 96 4.01 -14.57 28.03
C ASP A 96 5.52 -14.86 27.91
N PHE A 97 6.27 -14.68 29.00
CA PHE A 97 7.70 -14.97 29.03
C PHE A 97 7.98 -16.47 28.79
N PRO A 98 9.03 -16.83 28.04
CA PRO A 98 10.15 -15.97 27.62
C PRO A 98 9.93 -15.11 26.36
N GLY A 99 8.70 -14.98 25.84
CA GLY A 99 8.40 -14.24 24.62
C GLY A 99 8.71 -15.04 23.35
N VAL A 100 8.73 -14.37 22.20
CA VAL A 100 9.01 -14.98 20.90
C VAL A 100 10.39 -14.57 20.40
N GLU A 101 11.26 -15.54 20.16
CA GLU A 101 12.53 -15.31 19.49
C GLU A 101 12.31 -14.98 18.01
N ILE A 102 12.51 -13.72 17.65
CA ILE A 102 12.47 -13.27 16.26
C ILE A 102 13.88 -13.36 15.70
N SER A 103 14.05 -14.04 14.57
CA SER A 103 15.30 -14.04 13.81
C SER A 103 15.09 -13.33 12.47
N PRO A 104 16.14 -12.82 11.82
CA PRO A 104 16.00 -12.22 10.49
C PRO A 104 15.38 -13.17 9.46
N GLY A 105 15.57 -14.49 9.63
CA GLY A 105 14.99 -15.51 8.76
C GLY A 105 13.53 -15.87 9.04
N SER A 106 13.00 -15.53 10.22
CA SER A 106 11.58 -15.74 10.56
C SER A 106 10.70 -14.54 10.21
N LEU A 107 11.29 -13.40 9.88
CA LEU A 107 10.59 -12.19 9.46
C LEU A 107 10.21 -12.24 7.98
N MET A 108 8.99 -11.82 7.69
CA MET A 108 8.40 -11.79 6.36
C MET A 108 7.95 -10.38 6.00
N ILE A 109 7.94 -10.10 4.71
CA ILE A 109 7.35 -8.89 4.13
C ILE A 109 6.34 -9.30 3.06
N HIS A 110 5.36 -8.42 2.80
CA HIS A 110 4.39 -8.67 1.76
C HIS A 110 5.09 -8.78 0.38
N ARG A 111 4.61 -9.69 -0.47
CA ARG A 111 5.21 -9.96 -1.79
C ARG A 111 5.38 -8.71 -2.64
N VAL A 112 4.40 -7.81 -2.61
CA VAL A 112 4.44 -6.53 -3.34
C VAL A 112 5.62 -5.66 -2.88
N GLN A 113 5.92 -5.66 -1.58
CA GLN A 113 7.05 -4.88 -1.03
C GLN A 113 8.38 -5.56 -1.33
N ALA A 114 8.44 -6.89 -1.27
CA ALA A 114 9.62 -7.65 -1.69
C ALA A 114 9.97 -7.37 -3.16
N GLU A 115 8.98 -7.33 -4.04
CA GLU A 115 9.20 -7.03 -5.45
C GLU A 115 9.67 -5.59 -5.68
N ARG A 116 9.11 -4.61 -4.94
CA ARG A 116 9.59 -3.23 -4.97
C ARG A 116 11.06 -3.11 -4.55
N LEU A 117 11.48 -3.84 -3.52
CA LEU A 117 12.88 -3.88 -3.10
C LEU A 117 13.77 -4.55 -4.14
N ARG A 118 13.30 -5.63 -4.77
CA ARG A 118 14.02 -6.32 -5.85
C ARG A 118 14.27 -5.40 -7.03
N LEU A 119 13.24 -4.70 -7.52
CA LEU A 119 13.35 -3.74 -8.63
C LEU A 119 14.31 -2.60 -8.27
N PHE A 120 14.20 -2.06 -7.06
CA PHE A 120 15.15 -1.06 -6.57
C PHE A 120 16.60 -1.56 -6.64
N TRP A 121 16.91 -2.77 -6.17
CA TRP A 121 18.28 -3.29 -6.25
C TRP A 121 18.76 -3.61 -7.65
N LEU A 122 17.87 -4.06 -8.54
CA LEU A 122 18.21 -4.23 -9.96
C LEU A 122 18.61 -2.88 -10.59
N SER A 123 17.87 -1.81 -10.28
CA SER A 123 18.23 -0.45 -10.70
C SER A 123 19.51 0.07 -10.05
N TYR A 124 19.81 -0.39 -8.83
CA TYR A 124 21.01 -0.04 -8.08
C TYR A 124 22.21 -0.90 -8.46
N SER A 125 22.16 -1.67 -9.55
CA SER A 125 23.35 -2.34 -10.10
C SER A 125 24.48 -1.32 -10.08
N PRO A 126 25.48 -1.46 -9.19
CA PRO A 126 26.59 -0.53 -9.19
C PRO A 126 27.16 -0.70 -10.58
N SER A 127 27.37 0.41 -11.28
CA SER A 127 28.36 0.42 -12.33
C SER A 127 29.69 0.02 -11.65
N LEU A 128 29.92 -1.28 -11.50
CA LEU A 128 31.21 -1.87 -11.71
C LEU A 128 31.56 -1.37 -13.08
N SER A 129 32.23 -0.22 -13.11
CA SER A 129 32.94 0.29 -14.26
C SER A 129 33.72 -0.92 -14.75
N PRO A 130 33.31 -1.57 -15.86
CA PRO A 130 34.08 -2.66 -16.38
C PRO A 130 35.32 -1.96 -16.88
N ALA A 131 36.43 -2.14 -16.15
CA ALA A 131 37.75 -1.83 -16.65
C ALA A 131 37.80 -2.40 -18.06
N THR A 132 37.79 -1.51 -19.04
CA THR A 132 37.60 -1.76 -20.46
C THR A 132 38.46 -2.94 -20.90
N PRO A 133 37.91 -4.11 -21.27
CA PRO A 133 38.60 -4.99 -22.18
C PRO A 133 38.14 -4.58 -23.58
N GLU A 134 39.13 -4.28 -24.39
CA GLU A 134 39.00 -3.74 -25.73
C GLU A 134 37.97 -4.49 -26.59
N LYS A 135 37.03 -3.69 -27.09
CA LYS A 135 36.30 -3.82 -28.35
C LYS A 135 36.89 -4.86 -29.34
N PRO A 136 36.08 -5.84 -29.74
CA PRO A 136 36.04 -6.24 -31.15
C PRO A 136 34.82 -5.63 -31.84
N LYS A 137 35.12 -4.98 -32.96
CA LYS A 137 34.22 -4.48 -33.99
C LYS A 137 33.22 -5.58 -34.42
N ALA A 138 31.95 -5.22 -34.59
CA ALA A 138 31.34 -5.01 -35.90
C ALA A 138 29.80 -5.14 -35.87
N ILE A 139 29.14 -4.03 -36.23
CA ILE A 139 27.99 -3.92 -37.14
C ILE A 139 26.81 -4.86 -36.88
N SER A 140 25.73 -4.29 -36.32
CA SER A 140 24.42 -4.41 -36.98
C SER A 140 23.53 -3.23 -36.58
N THR A 141 23.18 -2.43 -37.57
CA THR A 141 22.17 -1.38 -37.54
C THR A 141 20.80 -2.04 -37.38
N ALA A 142 20.39 -2.32 -36.14
CA ALA A 142 19.01 -2.65 -35.83
C ALA A 142 18.30 -1.37 -35.37
N ILE A 143 17.47 -0.88 -36.28
CA ILE A 143 16.42 0.12 -36.14
C ILE A 143 15.98 0.27 -34.68
N LEU A 144 16.11 1.50 -34.18
CA LEU A 144 15.55 1.95 -32.90
C LEU A 144 14.06 1.62 -32.88
N SER A 145 13.68 0.45 -32.36
CA SER A 145 12.36 0.27 -31.80
C SER A 145 12.23 1.34 -30.71
N PRO A 146 11.28 2.28 -30.82
CA PRO A 146 11.13 3.30 -29.80
C PRO A 146 10.91 2.56 -28.48
N SER A 147 11.83 2.77 -27.56
CA SER A 147 11.72 2.34 -26.17
C SER A 147 10.36 2.82 -25.69
N LEU A 148 9.37 1.92 -25.61
CA LEU A 148 8.14 2.25 -24.91
C LEU A 148 8.57 2.71 -23.51
N PRO A 149 8.03 3.83 -22.99
CA PRO A 149 8.29 4.20 -21.61
C PRO A 149 7.91 2.99 -20.75
N GLU A 150 8.91 2.44 -20.07
CA GLU A 150 8.76 1.25 -19.24
C GLU A 150 8.05 1.70 -17.96
N ASN A 151 6.73 1.59 -17.95
CA ASN A 151 5.94 1.81 -16.75
C ASN A 151 6.19 0.65 -15.79
N GLU A 152 7.01 0.89 -14.77
CA GLU A 152 7.45 -0.08 -13.76
C GLU A 152 6.29 -0.67 -12.92
N TYR A 153 5.11 -0.03 -12.91
CA TYR A 153 3.98 -0.42 -12.07
C TYR A 153 3.02 -1.40 -12.76
N VAL A 154 3.08 -1.51 -14.08
CA VAL A 154 2.16 -2.33 -14.86
C VAL A 154 2.93 -3.47 -15.50
N ASN A 155 2.36 -4.68 -15.46
CA ASN A 155 2.96 -5.79 -16.19
C ASN A 155 2.85 -5.51 -17.70
N LEU A 156 3.99 -5.59 -18.41
CA LEU A 156 4.12 -5.42 -19.87
C LEU A 156 3.01 -6.14 -20.67
N LYS A 157 2.58 -7.32 -20.23
CA LYS A 157 1.49 -8.10 -20.85
C LYS A 157 0.16 -7.34 -20.93
N TYR A 158 -0.09 -6.41 -20.01
CA TYR A 158 -1.34 -5.67 -19.91
C TYR A 158 -1.24 -4.21 -20.38
N TYR A 159 -0.10 -3.77 -20.92
CA TYR A 159 0.09 -2.39 -21.38
C TYR A 159 -0.96 -1.92 -22.39
N SER A 160 -1.45 -2.83 -23.23
CA SER A 160 -2.46 -2.52 -24.25
C SER A 160 -3.91 -2.54 -23.72
N VAL A 161 -4.14 -3.01 -22.49
CA VAL A 161 -5.46 -3.09 -21.88
C VAL A 161 -5.93 -1.69 -21.52
N LYS A 162 -7.20 -1.38 -21.79
CA LYS A 162 -7.84 -0.12 -21.38
C LYS A 162 -8.42 -0.20 -19.98
N MET A 163 -8.64 0.95 -19.32
CA MET A 163 -9.26 1.00 -17.99
C MET A 163 -10.67 0.37 -17.98
N SER A 164 -11.47 0.62 -19.02
CA SER A 164 -12.79 0.00 -19.20
C SER A 164 -12.72 -1.53 -19.24
N GLU A 165 -11.78 -2.08 -20.00
CA GLU A 165 -11.55 -3.52 -20.10
C GLU A 165 -11.03 -4.12 -18.79
N LEU A 166 -10.17 -3.41 -18.07
CA LEU A 166 -9.67 -3.85 -16.77
C LEU A 166 -10.81 -3.96 -15.75
N CYS A 167 -11.75 -3.00 -15.74
CA CYS A 167 -12.94 -3.04 -14.89
C CYS A 167 -13.75 -4.32 -15.13
N GLU A 168 -14.09 -4.61 -16.39
CA GLU A 168 -14.87 -5.79 -16.75
C GLU A 168 -14.13 -7.10 -16.43
N LYS A 169 -12.81 -7.16 -16.65
CA LYS A 169 -11.99 -8.32 -16.26
C LYS A 169 -12.00 -8.53 -14.74
N TYR A 170 -11.88 -7.47 -13.96
CA TYR A 170 -11.90 -7.53 -12.49
C TYR A 170 -13.26 -8.02 -11.97
N ILE A 171 -14.35 -7.47 -12.51
CA ILE A 171 -15.72 -7.87 -12.14
C ILE A 171 -15.95 -9.34 -12.45
N ARG A 172 -15.58 -9.80 -13.67
CA ARG A 172 -15.70 -11.22 -14.06
C ARG A 172 -14.90 -12.14 -13.15
N TYR A 173 -13.66 -11.75 -12.81
CA TYR A 173 -12.82 -12.52 -11.88
C TYR A 173 -13.47 -12.64 -10.48
N LYS A 174 -14.05 -11.55 -9.97
CA LYS A 174 -14.65 -11.52 -8.63
C LYS A 174 -16.03 -12.20 -8.54
N ARG A 175 -16.80 -12.29 -9.63
CA ARG A 175 -18.12 -12.96 -9.64
C ARG A 175 -18.10 -14.42 -9.18
N GLY A 176 -16.95 -15.10 -9.21
CA GLY A 176 -16.80 -16.45 -8.66
C GLY A 176 -16.74 -16.55 -7.13
N GLY A 177 -16.76 -15.44 -6.38
CA GLY A 177 -16.63 -15.42 -4.92
C GLY A 177 -17.72 -14.62 -4.19
N LYS A 178 -17.42 -14.14 -2.97
CA LYS A 178 -18.29 -13.26 -2.15
C LYS A 178 -18.41 -11.82 -2.71
N PHE A 179 -18.58 -11.66 -4.02
CA PHE A 179 -18.68 -10.36 -4.66
C PHE A 179 -20.13 -9.91 -4.71
N THR A 180 -20.52 -9.12 -3.72
CA THR A 180 -21.89 -8.58 -3.62
C THR A 180 -22.16 -7.56 -4.73
N GLY A 181 -23.42 -7.42 -5.15
CA GLY A 181 -23.80 -6.40 -6.14
C GLY A 181 -23.45 -4.97 -5.73
N LYS A 182 -23.45 -4.68 -4.42
CA LYS A 182 -23.00 -3.38 -3.88
C LYS A 182 -21.49 -3.15 -4.10
N ALA A 183 -20.68 -4.19 -3.95
CA ALA A 183 -19.24 -4.11 -4.25
C ALA A 183 -19.01 -3.98 -5.77
N GLU A 184 -19.77 -4.70 -6.59
CA GLU A 184 -19.72 -4.54 -8.06
C GLU A 184 -20.02 -3.10 -8.48
N ASN A 185 -21.11 -2.51 -7.97
CA ASN A 185 -21.49 -1.15 -8.31
C ASN A 185 -20.42 -0.13 -7.90
N ARG A 186 -19.83 -0.27 -6.70
CA ARG A 186 -18.73 0.61 -6.26
C ARG A 186 -17.52 0.56 -7.19
N VAL A 187 -17.14 -0.65 -7.64
CA VAL A 187 -16.03 -0.82 -8.58
C VAL A 187 -16.36 -0.18 -9.93
N ARG A 188 -17.58 -0.44 -10.45
CA ARG A 188 -18.04 0.19 -11.71
C ARG A 188 -18.05 1.71 -11.61
N GLU A 189 -18.57 2.27 -10.53
CA GLU A 189 -18.62 3.71 -10.28
C GLU A 189 -17.22 4.34 -10.23
N GLY A 190 -16.28 3.71 -9.52
CA GLY A 190 -14.90 4.19 -9.43
C GLY A 190 -14.19 4.20 -10.79
N PHE A 191 -14.28 3.11 -11.55
CA PHE A 191 -13.71 3.05 -12.89
C PHE A 191 -14.41 3.99 -13.88
N SER A 192 -15.74 4.12 -13.79
CA SER A 192 -16.51 5.03 -14.63
C SER A 192 -16.08 6.48 -14.42
N LEU A 193 -15.94 6.93 -13.16
CA LEU A 193 -15.47 8.27 -12.86
C LEU A 193 -14.03 8.49 -13.35
N LEU A 194 -13.14 7.51 -13.16
CA LEU A 194 -11.77 7.61 -13.65
C LEU A 194 -11.72 7.75 -15.18
N VAL A 195 -12.49 6.94 -15.90
CA VAL A 195 -12.58 6.99 -17.37
C VAL A 195 -13.23 8.29 -17.84
N GLU A 196 -14.20 8.81 -17.10
CA GLU A 196 -14.84 10.08 -17.39
C GLU A 196 -13.85 11.25 -17.27
N VAL A 197 -13.00 11.25 -16.24
CA VAL A 197 -12.06 12.35 -15.92
C VAL A 197 -10.75 12.27 -16.70
N MET A 198 -10.20 11.08 -16.89
CA MET A 198 -8.88 10.86 -17.53
C MET A 198 -8.98 10.28 -18.94
N GLY A 199 -10.19 9.98 -19.41
CA GLY A 199 -10.43 9.20 -20.61
C GLY A 199 -10.16 7.70 -20.42
N ASP A 200 -10.53 6.90 -21.43
CA ASP A 200 -10.28 5.45 -21.42
C ASP A 200 -8.83 5.13 -21.82
N SER A 201 -7.91 5.51 -20.94
CA SER A 201 -6.47 5.36 -21.12
C SER A 201 -6.03 3.89 -21.04
N LYS A 202 -4.92 3.59 -21.74
CA LYS A 202 -4.24 2.30 -21.65
C LYS A 202 -3.44 2.19 -20.36
N LEU A 203 -3.33 0.99 -19.79
CA LEU A 203 -2.62 0.76 -18.53
C LEU A 203 -1.15 1.19 -18.56
N VAL A 204 -0.49 1.18 -19.72
CA VAL A 204 0.88 1.71 -19.85
C VAL A 204 1.03 3.15 -19.36
N LYS A 205 -0.03 3.96 -19.40
CA LYS A 205 -0.02 5.35 -18.92
C LYS A 205 -0.30 5.48 -17.42
N VAL A 206 -0.74 4.41 -16.76
CA VAL A 206 -1.16 4.46 -15.35
C VAL A 206 0.06 4.29 -14.47
N ASP A 207 0.66 5.41 -14.08
CA ASP A 207 1.76 5.49 -13.13
C ASP A 207 1.40 6.41 -11.94
N ARG A 208 2.40 6.78 -11.15
CA ARG A 208 2.22 7.67 -10.00
C ARG A 208 1.76 9.07 -10.41
N ASP A 209 2.26 9.59 -11.52
CA ASP A 209 1.95 10.95 -11.96
C ASP A 209 0.54 11.01 -12.56
N TYR A 210 0.13 9.97 -13.29
CA TYR A 210 -1.26 9.78 -13.72
C TYR A 210 -2.24 9.79 -12.54
N LEU A 211 -1.93 9.09 -11.45
CA LEU A 211 -2.79 9.07 -10.26
C LEU A 211 -2.80 10.41 -9.51
N ARG A 212 -1.66 11.13 -9.48
CA ARG A 212 -1.58 12.48 -8.91
C ARG A 212 -2.40 13.49 -9.71
N GLU A 213 -2.34 13.41 -11.03
CA GLU A 213 -3.16 14.23 -11.92
C GLU A 213 -4.64 13.95 -11.70
N TYR A 214 -5.03 12.68 -11.64
CA TYR A 214 -6.40 12.29 -11.33
C TYR A 214 -6.87 12.84 -9.97
N GLU A 215 -6.06 12.71 -8.91
CA GLU A 215 -6.39 13.26 -7.59
C GLU A 215 -6.55 14.80 -7.63
N SER A 216 -5.69 15.49 -8.39
CA SER A 216 -5.77 16.94 -8.59
C SER A 216 -7.06 17.35 -9.30
N LEU A 217 -7.45 16.61 -10.35
CA LEU A 217 -8.69 16.84 -11.09
C LEU A 217 -9.92 16.58 -10.22
N LEU A 218 -9.93 15.51 -9.42
CA LEU A 218 -11.04 15.20 -8.50
C LEU A 218 -11.36 16.35 -7.55
N ARG A 219 -10.35 17.08 -7.06
CA ARG A 219 -10.53 18.25 -6.18
C ARG A 219 -11.23 19.42 -6.85
N SER A 220 -11.24 19.45 -8.18
CA SER A 220 -11.88 20.49 -8.99
C SER A 220 -13.28 20.10 -9.46
N ILE A 221 -13.74 18.88 -9.16
CA ILE A 221 -15.09 18.43 -9.51
C ILE A 221 -16.09 18.94 -8.45
N PRO A 222 -17.27 19.45 -8.85
CA PRO A 222 -18.32 19.82 -7.91
C PRO A 222 -18.78 18.62 -7.06
N ALA A 223 -19.00 18.84 -5.76
CA ALA A 223 -19.41 17.81 -4.80
C ALA A 223 -20.68 17.06 -5.22
N ARG A 224 -21.59 17.78 -5.89
CA ARG A 224 -22.85 17.24 -6.42
C ARG A 224 -22.81 17.21 -7.94
N ARG A 225 -21.88 16.42 -8.50
CA ARG A 225 -21.63 16.30 -9.95
C ARG A 225 -22.92 16.17 -10.77
N ASP A 226 -23.78 15.21 -10.45
CA ASP A 226 -24.96 14.91 -11.28
C ASP A 226 -25.98 16.08 -11.27
N LEU A 227 -26.13 16.76 -10.14
CA LEU A 227 -26.98 17.95 -10.04
C LEU A 227 -26.37 19.14 -10.79
N ALA A 228 -25.06 19.30 -10.76
CA ALA A 228 -24.36 20.33 -11.54
C ALA A 228 -24.50 20.09 -13.05
N LYS A 229 -24.40 18.82 -13.50
CA LYS A 229 -24.64 18.45 -14.91
C LYS A 229 -26.04 18.83 -15.36
N ILE A 230 -27.06 18.51 -14.57
CA ILE A 230 -28.45 18.88 -14.86
C ILE A 230 -28.63 20.40 -14.89
N ARG A 231 -28.09 21.10 -13.88
CA ARG A 231 -28.21 22.56 -13.73
C ARG A 231 -27.59 23.29 -14.92
N TYR A 232 -26.39 22.89 -15.32
CA TYR A 232 -25.65 23.57 -16.38
C TYR A 232 -25.90 23.00 -17.78
N LYS A 233 -26.59 21.86 -17.88
CA LYS A 233 -26.80 21.08 -19.11
C LYS A 233 -25.48 20.68 -19.79
N ILE A 234 -24.48 20.37 -18.99
CA ILE A 234 -23.14 19.97 -19.45
C ILE A 234 -22.92 18.50 -19.10
N ASN A 235 -22.56 17.70 -20.09
CA ASN A 235 -22.23 16.28 -19.90
C ASN A 235 -20.73 16.03 -19.78
N ASP A 236 -19.90 16.88 -20.40
CA ASP A 236 -18.45 16.82 -20.32
C ASP A 236 -17.94 17.27 -18.94
N ILE A 237 -17.05 16.49 -18.35
CA ILE A 237 -16.61 16.73 -16.98
C ILE A 237 -15.67 17.93 -16.88
N HIS A 238 -14.84 18.18 -17.88
CA HIS A 238 -13.89 19.29 -17.87
C HIS A 238 -14.61 20.63 -18.06
N GLU A 239 -15.58 20.69 -18.97
CA GLU A 239 -16.48 21.84 -19.10
C GLU A 239 -17.28 22.09 -17.81
N LEU A 240 -17.72 21.02 -17.13
CA LEU A 240 -18.42 21.12 -15.86
C LEU A 240 -17.53 21.71 -14.77
N MET A 241 -16.26 21.31 -14.69
CA MET A 241 -15.29 21.83 -13.72
C MET A 241 -15.05 23.33 -13.91
N VAL A 242 -14.91 23.79 -15.16
CA VAL A 242 -14.74 25.22 -15.47
C VAL A 242 -15.96 26.01 -15.01
N LYS A 243 -17.17 25.56 -15.38
CA LYS A 243 -18.41 26.26 -15.05
C LYS A 243 -18.77 26.21 -13.56
N ALA A 244 -18.45 25.11 -12.88
CA ALA A 244 -18.62 25.00 -11.43
C ALA A 244 -17.69 25.99 -10.70
N LYS A 245 -16.45 26.16 -11.18
CA LYS A 245 -15.50 27.13 -10.65
C LYS A 245 -15.96 28.57 -10.86
N GLU A 246 -16.49 28.91 -12.04
CA GLU A 246 -17.05 30.24 -12.33
C GLU A 246 -18.24 30.59 -11.43
N ASN A 247 -19.10 29.62 -11.12
CA ASN A 247 -20.28 29.82 -10.27
C ASN A 247 -20.00 29.65 -8.76
N GLY A 248 -18.78 29.29 -8.37
CA GLY A 248 -18.41 29.06 -6.97
C GLY A 248 -19.14 27.88 -6.33
N ASP A 249 -19.47 26.84 -7.12
CA ASP A 249 -20.11 25.64 -6.58
C ASP A 249 -19.19 24.92 -5.58
N PRO A 250 -19.76 24.30 -4.53
CA PRO A 250 -18.98 23.52 -3.59
C PRO A 250 -18.31 22.33 -4.28
N LEU A 251 -16.99 22.23 -4.13
CA LEU A 251 -16.16 21.15 -4.69
C LEU A 251 -16.16 19.91 -3.80
N MET A 252 -15.72 18.78 -4.35
CA MET A 252 -15.56 17.54 -3.58
C MET A 252 -14.69 17.75 -2.35
N SER A 253 -15.13 17.22 -1.21
CA SER A 253 -14.33 17.27 0.02
C SER A 253 -13.12 16.36 -0.05
N ASP A 254 -12.05 16.68 0.67
CA ASP A 254 -10.84 15.86 0.75
C ASP A 254 -11.14 14.41 1.15
N ASN A 255 -12.13 14.17 2.01
CA ASN A 255 -12.54 12.81 2.37
C ASN A 255 -13.17 12.06 1.19
N THR A 256 -13.92 12.76 0.33
CA THR A 256 -14.49 12.17 -0.89
C THR A 256 -13.40 11.88 -1.91
N VAL A 257 -12.45 12.81 -2.09
CA VAL A 257 -11.29 12.62 -2.97
C VAL A 257 -10.46 11.41 -2.50
N ARG A 258 -10.17 11.30 -1.20
CA ARG A 258 -9.50 10.15 -0.61
C ARG A 258 -10.27 8.85 -0.83
N LYS A 259 -11.60 8.83 -0.72
CA LYS A 259 -12.37 7.61 -1.03
C LYS A 259 -12.18 7.12 -2.46
N TYR A 260 -12.01 8.02 -3.42
CA TYR A 260 -11.72 7.65 -4.82
C TYR A 260 -10.24 7.34 -5.05
N GLY A 261 -9.32 7.98 -4.32
CA GLY A 261 -7.88 7.72 -4.40
C GLY A 261 -7.42 6.46 -3.67
N ASP A 262 -8.01 6.17 -2.50
CA ASP A 262 -7.67 5.06 -1.60
C ASP A 262 -8.39 3.74 -1.96
N ALA A 263 -9.22 3.72 -3.00
CA ALA A 263 -9.86 2.51 -3.51
C ALA A 263 -8.86 1.47 -4.09
N SER A 264 -7.55 1.70 -3.92
CA SER A 264 -6.44 0.82 -4.31
C SER A 264 -5.90 -0.08 -3.18
N ASN A 265 -6.57 -0.20 -2.03
CA ASN A 265 -6.23 -1.22 -1.01
C ASN A 265 -7.21 -2.39 -1.00
#